data_AF-A0A4Q7XWX1-F1
#
_entry.id   AF-A0A4Q7XWX1-F1
#
_cell.length_a   1.000
_cell.length_b   1.000
_cell.length_c   1.000
_cell.angle_alpha   90.00
_cell.angle_beta   90.00
_cell.angle_gamma   90.00
#
_symmetry.space_group_name_H-M   'P 1'
#
loop_
_entity.id
_entity.type
_entity.pdbx_description
1 polymer ?
#
loop_
_entity_poly.entity_id
_entity_poly.type
_entity_poly.pdbx_seq_one_letter_code
_entity_poly.pdbx_strand_id
1 'polypeptide(L)'
;MQYSVESTILPVSAPELLEWAAAHVEARGFHDGRDGSQFGPHGTTTRLLTPGILGALDVAGGDGRMSSSRRYDYDAIEAARRLALDVLSDLLSGGAVVHDTAWGSEERHRRAVVHRWGMEEGRTAAEVAGAFREAAVLAGRAHAAVQRLGVRACERTPAGVLEWAAIRVETVGHRPGEESHDPAGYVDTAPCTMLHALERAVRAVKPLPSERNPEWGAYREASDAVRLMAEYLAGGPVAPDGGPLEVDAQRRAVILAWGNRAGRTTEEVAAAFRAAAPGPAGLEMVPSVTFPVAVGALF
;
A
#
# COMPACT_ATOMS: atom_id res chain seq x y z
N MET A 1 -26.91 9.69 -0.18
CA MET A 1 -25.72 10.53 -0.33
C MET A 1 -25.61 11.40 0.92
N GLN A 2 -24.82 10.98 1.92
CA GLN A 2 -24.70 11.67 3.23
C GLN A 2 -23.71 12.85 3.20
N TYR A 3 -22.93 12.98 2.13
CA TYR A 3 -21.89 13.99 2.00
C TYR A 3 -22.12 14.84 0.75
N SER A 4 -22.38 16.13 0.94
CA SER A 4 -22.33 17.14 -0.13
C SER A 4 -20.95 17.80 -0.16
N VAL A 5 -20.60 18.44 -1.28
CA VAL A 5 -19.36 19.24 -1.40
C VAL A 5 -19.29 20.41 -0.41
N GLU A 6 -20.43 20.77 0.19
CA GLU A 6 -20.56 21.80 1.22
C GLU A 6 -20.50 21.22 2.65
N SER A 7 -20.48 19.89 2.80
CA SER A 7 -20.47 19.22 4.11
C SER A 7 -19.25 19.63 4.93
N THR A 8 -19.48 20.27 6.08
CA THR A 8 -18.40 20.65 7.01
C THR A 8 -17.88 19.47 7.86
N ILE A 9 -18.47 18.29 7.70
CA ILE A 9 -18.05 17.06 8.36
C ILE A 9 -17.03 16.37 7.45
N LEU A 10 -15.85 16.08 8.01
CA LEU A 10 -14.79 15.38 7.30
C LEU A 10 -15.01 13.86 7.41
N PRO A 11 -14.92 13.12 6.29
CA PRO A 11 -14.94 11.67 6.30
C PRO A 11 -13.83 11.09 7.19
N VAL A 12 -14.17 10.10 8.01
CA VAL A 12 -13.23 9.39 8.91
C VAL A 12 -12.97 7.95 8.45
N SER A 13 -13.50 7.58 7.29
CA SER A 13 -13.27 6.29 6.65
C SER A 13 -12.83 6.48 5.21
N ALA A 14 -11.95 5.61 4.72
CA ALA A 14 -11.45 5.69 3.35
C ALA A 14 -12.57 5.60 2.28
N PRO A 15 -13.59 4.72 2.41
CA PRO A 15 -14.69 4.67 1.45
C PRO A 15 -15.46 5.99 1.36
N GLU A 16 -15.82 6.59 2.49
CA GLU A 16 -16.54 7.87 2.52
C GLU A 16 -15.69 9.01 1.97
N LEU A 17 -14.37 8.99 2.25
CA LEU A 17 -13.43 9.99 1.74
C LEU A 17 -13.34 9.94 0.21
N LEU A 18 -13.23 8.73 -0.36
CA LEU A 18 -13.16 8.51 -1.81
C LEU A 18 -14.49 8.86 -2.50
N GLU A 19 -15.64 8.51 -1.91
CA GLU A 19 -16.96 8.94 -2.40
C GLU A 19 -17.13 10.46 -2.37
N TRP A 20 -16.61 11.12 -1.31
CA TRP A 20 -16.60 12.59 -1.25
C TRP A 20 -15.76 13.18 -2.37
N ALA A 21 -14.56 12.64 -2.60
CA ALA A 21 -13.67 13.09 -3.67
C ALA A 21 -14.30 12.93 -5.06
N ALA A 22 -14.99 11.82 -5.31
CA ALA A 22 -15.77 11.61 -6.54
C ALA A 22 -16.84 12.70 -6.73
N ALA A 23 -17.66 12.93 -5.69
CA ALA A 23 -18.69 13.96 -5.72
C ALA A 23 -18.12 15.37 -5.91
N HIS A 24 -16.92 15.64 -5.39
CA HIS A 24 -16.22 16.90 -5.58
C HIS A 24 -15.80 17.13 -7.04
N VAL A 25 -15.22 16.12 -7.67
CA VAL A 25 -14.82 16.19 -9.09
C VAL A 25 -16.04 16.38 -10.00
N GLU A 26 -17.15 15.70 -9.72
CA GLU A 26 -18.37 15.88 -10.52
C GLU A 26 -18.97 17.27 -10.38
N ALA A 27 -18.95 17.84 -9.18
CA ALA A 27 -19.56 19.14 -8.92
C ALA A 27 -18.67 20.33 -9.35
N ARG A 28 -17.34 20.17 -9.28
CA ARG A 28 -16.36 21.26 -9.51
C ARG A 28 -15.54 21.09 -10.78
N GLY A 29 -15.68 19.97 -11.48
CA GLY A 29 -14.90 19.62 -12.66
C GLY A 29 -13.60 18.91 -12.31
N PHE A 30 -12.78 18.66 -13.34
CA PHE A 30 -11.44 18.07 -13.24
C PHE A 30 -10.43 19.01 -13.91
N HIS A 31 -9.26 19.17 -13.29
CA HIS A 31 -8.18 19.98 -13.84
C HIS A 31 -6.95 19.11 -14.08
N ASP A 32 -6.59 18.97 -15.35
CA ASP A 32 -5.50 18.12 -15.85
C ASP A 32 -4.14 18.82 -15.91
N GLY A 33 -4.00 20.01 -15.30
CA GLY A 33 -2.71 20.70 -15.18
C GLY A 33 -2.15 21.34 -16.45
N ARG A 34 -2.80 21.22 -17.61
CA ARG A 34 -2.23 21.65 -18.91
C ARG A 34 -2.55 23.09 -19.26
N ASP A 35 -3.76 23.55 -18.97
CA ASP A 35 -4.22 24.90 -19.33
C ASP A 35 -4.26 25.82 -18.12
N GLY A 36 -3.13 26.47 -17.87
CA GLY A 36 -3.08 27.63 -16.98
C GLY A 36 -3.76 28.84 -17.59
N SER A 37 -5.08 28.89 -17.70
CA SER A 37 -5.89 30.13 -17.66
C SER A 37 -7.36 29.90 -18.04
N GLN A 38 -8.24 30.13 -17.06
CA GLN A 38 -9.52 30.87 -17.12
C GLN A 38 -10.53 30.20 -16.17
N PHE A 39 -10.82 30.89 -15.06
CA PHE A 39 -11.91 30.54 -14.15
C PHE A 39 -12.88 31.72 -14.06
N GLY A 40 -14.17 31.36 -13.92
CA GLY A 40 -15.33 32.24 -14.05
C GLY A 40 -15.41 33.43 -13.07
N PRO A 41 -16.46 34.26 -13.20
CA PRO A 41 -16.49 35.67 -12.80
C PRO A 41 -16.50 35.97 -11.29
N HIS A 42 -16.42 34.96 -10.42
CA HIS A 42 -16.60 35.14 -8.98
C HIS A 42 -15.44 34.55 -8.19
N GLY A 43 -14.33 35.28 -8.20
CA GLY A 43 -13.14 34.94 -7.44
C GLY A 43 -13.33 35.12 -5.94
N THR A 44 -12.93 34.10 -5.18
CA THR A 44 -12.28 34.23 -3.87
C THR A 44 -11.46 32.95 -3.56
N THR A 45 -10.19 33.12 -3.21
CA THR A 45 -9.33 32.19 -2.41
C THR A 45 -8.89 30.81 -2.95
N THR A 46 -9.06 30.49 -4.23
CA THR A 46 -8.79 29.13 -4.77
C THR A 46 -7.41 28.99 -5.44
N ARG A 47 -6.31 29.00 -4.67
CA ARG A 47 -4.97 28.56 -5.16
C ARG A 47 -4.62 27.10 -4.84
N LEU A 48 -5.42 26.45 -3.98
CA LEU A 48 -5.23 25.08 -3.48
C LEU A 48 -6.38 24.13 -3.87
N LEU A 49 -7.31 24.58 -4.71
CA LEU A 49 -8.64 23.97 -4.90
C LEU A 49 -8.99 23.69 -6.36
N THR A 50 -7.99 23.44 -7.22
CA THR A 50 -8.24 23.01 -8.60
C THR A 50 -8.04 21.49 -8.67
N PRO A 51 -9.08 20.69 -8.94
CA PRO A 51 -9.06 19.25 -8.69
C PRO A 51 -8.35 18.53 -9.82
N GLY A 52 -7.02 18.50 -9.76
CA GLY A 52 -6.34 17.25 -10.12
C GLY A 52 -6.82 16.15 -9.18
N ILE A 53 -6.69 14.90 -9.56
CA ILE A 53 -7.18 13.75 -8.77
C ILE A 53 -6.65 13.78 -7.33
N LEU A 54 -5.39 14.19 -7.10
CA LEU A 54 -4.88 14.39 -5.73
C LEU A 54 -5.55 15.54 -4.98
N GLY A 55 -5.82 16.66 -5.65
CA GLY A 55 -6.47 17.81 -5.02
C GLY A 55 -7.86 17.46 -4.50
N ALA A 56 -8.64 16.67 -5.26
CA ALA A 56 -9.94 16.19 -4.79
C ALA A 56 -9.81 15.31 -3.54
N LEU A 57 -8.81 14.42 -3.49
CA LEU A 57 -8.52 13.57 -2.34
C LEU A 57 -8.10 14.39 -1.10
N ASP A 58 -7.24 15.39 -1.28
CA ASP A 58 -6.75 16.25 -0.20
C ASP A 58 -7.86 17.11 0.41
N VAL A 59 -8.71 17.69 -0.45
CA VAL A 59 -9.87 18.49 0.00
C VAL A 59 -10.90 17.61 0.73
N ALA A 60 -11.08 16.36 0.28
CA ALA A 60 -11.89 15.37 1.00
C ALA A 60 -11.33 15.09 2.40
N GLY A 61 -10.00 14.97 2.49
CA GLY A 61 -9.25 14.82 3.73
C GLY A 61 -9.24 16.07 4.62
N GLY A 62 -9.80 17.19 4.17
CA GLY A 62 -9.96 18.42 4.96
C GLY A 62 -8.87 19.46 4.75
N ASP A 63 -7.94 19.27 3.80
CA ASP A 63 -6.93 20.28 3.48
C ASP A 63 -7.61 21.57 3.02
N GLY A 64 -7.24 22.69 3.66
CA GLY A 64 -7.83 24.01 3.42
C GLY A 64 -9.22 24.24 4.05
N ARG A 65 -9.77 23.27 4.79
CA ARG A 65 -11.12 23.34 5.39
C ARG A 65 -11.14 23.15 6.91
N MET A 66 -10.11 22.51 7.46
CA MET A 66 -9.97 22.34 8.90
C MET A 66 -9.86 23.71 9.58
N SER A 67 -10.72 23.93 10.57
CA SER A 67 -10.70 25.13 11.41
C SER A 67 -10.11 24.79 12.77
N SER A 68 -9.27 25.67 13.30
CA SER A 68 -8.70 25.54 14.65
C SER A 68 -9.75 25.56 15.77
N SER A 69 -10.98 26.00 15.49
CA SER A 69 -12.06 26.08 16.49
C SER A 69 -12.90 24.80 16.59
N ARG A 70 -12.77 23.87 15.64
CA ARG A 70 -13.54 22.60 15.63
C ARG A 70 -12.61 21.45 15.98
N ARG A 71 -13.06 20.58 16.89
CA ARG A 71 -12.35 19.34 17.22
C ARG A 71 -12.71 18.30 16.17
N TYR A 72 -11.70 17.84 15.43
CA TYR A 72 -11.79 16.71 14.51
C TYR A 72 -11.04 15.52 15.09
N ASP A 73 -11.44 14.32 14.69
CA ASP A 73 -10.65 13.11 14.91
C ASP A 73 -9.58 13.05 13.80
N TYR A 74 -8.48 13.79 14.03
CA TYR A 74 -7.38 13.89 13.07
C TYR A 74 -6.76 12.52 12.76
N ASP A 75 -6.72 11.65 13.76
CA ASP A 75 -6.15 10.31 13.68
C ASP A 75 -6.95 9.45 12.71
N ALA A 76 -8.28 9.44 12.85
CA ALA A 76 -9.16 8.70 11.97
C ALA A 76 -9.17 9.28 10.54
N ILE A 77 -9.12 10.61 10.41
CA ILE A 77 -9.02 11.27 9.09
C ILE A 77 -7.72 10.87 8.39
N GLU A 78 -6.59 10.91 9.10
CA GLU A 78 -5.30 10.57 8.53
C GLU A 78 -5.21 9.09 8.16
N ALA A 79 -5.75 8.20 9.01
CA ALA A 79 -5.90 6.78 8.70
C ALA A 79 -6.72 6.56 7.41
N ALA A 80 -7.84 7.28 7.28
CA ALA A 80 -8.71 7.23 6.11
C ALA A 80 -8.01 7.75 4.85
N ARG A 81 -7.34 8.91 4.92
CA ARG A 81 -6.57 9.50 3.81
C ARG A 81 -5.52 8.52 3.30
N ARG A 82 -4.81 7.89 4.22
CA ARG A 82 -3.73 6.97 3.88
C ARG A 82 -4.23 5.70 3.22
N LEU A 83 -5.24 5.05 3.79
CA LEU A 83 -5.86 3.88 3.15
C LEU A 83 -6.48 4.24 1.80
N ALA A 84 -7.10 5.42 1.68
CA ALA A 84 -7.65 5.90 0.42
C ALA A 84 -6.56 6.12 -0.64
N LEU A 85 -5.42 6.74 -0.27
CA LEU A 85 -4.29 6.90 -1.16
C LEU A 85 -3.70 5.54 -1.56
N ASP A 86 -3.54 4.61 -0.61
CA ASP A 86 -3.02 3.27 -0.89
C ASP A 86 -3.92 2.55 -1.90
N VAL A 87 -5.23 2.51 -1.65
CA VAL A 87 -6.24 1.87 -2.49
C VAL A 87 -6.50 2.61 -3.80
N LEU A 88 -6.23 3.91 -3.91
CA LEU A 88 -6.37 4.60 -5.18
C LEU A 88 -5.13 4.40 -6.04
N SER A 89 -3.94 4.60 -5.47
CA SER A 89 -2.68 4.48 -6.21
C SER A 89 -2.44 3.06 -6.72
N ASP A 90 -2.80 2.04 -5.93
CA ASP A 90 -2.74 0.66 -6.38
C ASP A 90 -3.71 0.46 -7.59
N LEU A 91 -4.91 1.05 -7.61
CA LEU A 91 -5.96 0.78 -8.61
C LEU A 91 -5.53 1.36 -9.94
N LEU A 92 -5.04 2.59 -9.90
CA LEU A 92 -4.56 3.32 -11.06
C LEU A 92 -3.29 2.71 -11.66
N SER A 93 -2.54 1.92 -10.89
CA SER A 93 -1.36 1.20 -11.37
C SER A 93 -1.69 -0.19 -11.92
N GLY A 94 -2.97 -0.61 -11.88
CA GLY A 94 -3.37 -1.99 -12.14
C GLY A 94 -3.05 -2.95 -11.00
N GLY A 95 -2.60 -2.44 -9.84
CA GLY A 95 -2.51 -3.06 -8.52
C GLY A 95 -1.33 -2.53 -7.68
N ALA A 96 -0.80 -3.32 -6.75
CA ALA A 96 0.10 -2.86 -5.71
C ALA A 96 1.31 -2.03 -6.22
N VAL A 97 1.31 -0.73 -5.90
CA VAL A 97 2.44 0.16 -6.11
C VAL A 97 3.60 -0.34 -5.25
N VAL A 98 4.60 -0.88 -5.95
CA VAL A 98 5.91 -1.18 -5.38
C VAL A 98 6.54 0.15 -5.02
N HIS A 99 6.99 0.31 -3.78
CA HIS A 99 7.66 1.54 -3.40
C HIS A 99 9.00 1.65 -4.15
N ASP A 100 9.08 2.60 -5.07
CA ASP A 100 10.35 3.05 -5.61
C ASP A 100 11.04 3.89 -4.54
N THR A 101 12.08 3.30 -3.97
CA THR A 101 12.90 3.86 -2.90
C THR A 101 13.57 5.19 -3.30
N ALA A 102 13.69 5.49 -4.60
CA ALA A 102 14.20 6.79 -5.08
C ALA A 102 13.33 7.99 -4.63
N TRP A 103 12.06 7.76 -4.27
CA TRP A 103 11.12 8.81 -3.85
C TRP A 103 11.28 9.27 -2.41
N GLY A 104 12.13 8.61 -1.60
CA GLY A 104 12.39 8.95 -0.19
C GLY A 104 11.21 8.72 0.78
N SER A 105 9.97 8.66 0.30
CA SER A 105 8.83 8.13 1.05
C SER A 105 7.81 7.43 0.15
N GLU A 106 7.22 6.35 0.69
CA GLU A 106 6.16 5.57 0.03
C GLU A 106 4.97 6.45 -0.35
N GLU A 107 4.57 7.35 0.54
CA GLU A 107 3.46 8.28 0.32
C GLU A 107 3.72 9.19 -0.88
N ARG A 108 4.94 9.76 -1.01
CA ARG A 108 5.29 10.62 -2.16
C ARG A 108 5.25 9.82 -3.47
N HIS A 109 5.74 8.59 -3.46
CA HIS A 109 5.67 7.73 -4.64
C HIS A 109 4.22 7.47 -5.07
N ARG A 110 3.36 7.09 -4.12
CA ARG A 110 1.93 6.82 -4.35
C ARG A 110 1.19 8.05 -4.86
N ARG A 111 1.48 9.22 -4.27
CA ARG A 111 0.92 10.49 -4.76
C ARG A 111 1.38 10.77 -6.20
N ALA A 112 2.66 10.55 -6.52
CA ALA A 112 3.16 10.74 -7.88
C ALA A 112 2.50 9.82 -8.91
N VAL A 113 2.25 8.55 -8.55
CA VAL A 113 1.48 7.60 -9.38
C VAL A 113 0.08 8.15 -9.69
N VAL A 114 -0.67 8.53 -8.64
CA VAL A 114 -2.04 9.06 -8.78
C VAL A 114 -2.04 10.35 -9.60
N HIS A 115 -1.08 11.23 -9.32
CA HIS A 115 -0.93 12.48 -10.06
C HIS A 115 -0.70 12.23 -11.55
N ARG A 116 0.25 11.35 -11.89
CA ARG A 116 0.60 11.04 -13.28
C ARG A 116 -0.58 10.46 -14.06
N TRP A 117 -1.32 9.52 -13.44
CA TRP A 117 -2.51 8.94 -14.05
C TRP A 117 -3.59 9.98 -14.37
N GLY A 118 -3.79 10.95 -13.47
CA GLY A 118 -4.71 12.06 -13.69
C GLY A 118 -4.25 13.01 -14.80
N MET A 119 -2.94 13.14 -15.00
CA MET A 119 -2.35 14.01 -16.03
C MET A 119 -2.32 13.37 -17.43
N GLU A 120 -2.79 12.14 -17.60
CA GLU A 120 -2.85 11.47 -18.91
C GLU A 120 -3.78 12.19 -19.90
N GLU A 121 -3.44 12.13 -21.19
CA GLU A 121 -4.18 12.86 -22.22
C GLU A 121 -5.58 12.33 -22.42
N GLY A 122 -6.56 13.24 -22.50
CA GLY A 122 -7.97 12.89 -22.67
C GLY A 122 -8.67 12.44 -21.39
N ARG A 123 -8.01 12.51 -20.22
CA ARG A 123 -8.64 12.14 -18.95
C ARG A 123 -9.82 13.05 -18.62
N THR A 124 -10.97 12.45 -18.33
CA THR A 124 -12.22 13.15 -18.05
C THR A 124 -12.57 13.16 -16.57
N ALA A 125 -13.40 14.12 -16.16
CA ALA A 125 -13.96 14.17 -14.81
C ALA A 125 -14.77 12.90 -14.45
N ALA A 126 -15.48 12.32 -15.42
CA ALA A 126 -16.26 11.10 -15.23
C ALA A 126 -15.36 9.88 -14.95
N GLU A 127 -14.24 9.74 -15.66
CA GLU A 127 -13.27 8.66 -15.41
C GLU A 127 -12.61 8.81 -14.04
N VAL A 128 -12.25 10.04 -13.65
CA VAL A 128 -11.65 10.32 -12.33
C VAL A 128 -12.65 10.00 -11.21
N ALA A 129 -13.91 10.45 -11.34
CA ALA A 129 -14.96 10.12 -10.38
C ALA A 129 -15.25 8.61 -10.35
N GLY A 130 -15.20 7.94 -11.49
CA GLY A 130 -15.31 6.48 -11.60
C GLY A 130 -14.21 5.77 -10.82
N ALA A 131 -12.95 6.16 -11.02
CA ALA A 131 -11.81 5.59 -10.32
C ALA A 131 -11.91 5.78 -8.79
N PHE A 132 -12.38 6.94 -8.34
CA PHE A 132 -12.63 7.17 -6.91
C PHE A 132 -13.69 6.23 -6.34
N ARG A 133 -14.83 6.04 -7.02
CA ARG A 133 -15.89 5.13 -6.55
C ARG A 133 -15.45 3.68 -6.57
N GLU A 134 -14.72 3.27 -7.59
CA GLU A 134 -14.15 1.93 -7.65
C GLU A 134 -13.18 1.72 -6.47
N ALA A 135 -12.26 2.67 -6.24
CA ALA A 135 -11.40 2.66 -5.07
C ALA A 135 -12.20 2.66 -3.75
N ALA A 136 -13.34 3.36 -3.66
CA ALA A 136 -14.18 3.38 -2.47
C ALA A 136 -14.77 1.99 -2.16
N VAL A 137 -15.24 1.28 -3.19
CA VAL A 137 -15.71 -0.11 -3.07
C VAL A 137 -14.58 -1.02 -2.59
N LEU A 138 -13.38 -0.86 -3.15
CA LEU A 138 -12.20 -1.63 -2.77
C LEU A 138 -11.79 -1.37 -1.32
N ALA A 139 -11.77 -0.10 -0.91
CA ALA A 139 -11.47 0.30 0.46
C ALA A 139 -12.50 -0.26 1.46
N GLY A 140 -13.79 -0.27 1.09
CA GLY A 140 -14.86 -0.80 1.94
C GLY A 140 -14.71 -2.30 2.18
N ARG A 141 -14.35 -3.04 1.11
CA ARG A 141 -14.07 -4.47 1.22
C ARG A 141 -12.79 -4.74 2.04
N ALA A 142 -11.74 -3.93 1.89
CA ALA A 142 -10.51 -4.06 2.66
C ALA A 142 -10.76 -3.82 4.15
N HIS A 143 -11.54 -2.79 4.49
CA HIS A 143 -11.96 -2.52 5.85
C HIS A 143 -12.75 -3.69 6.46
N ALA A 144 -13.71 -4.25 5.71
CA ALA A 144 -14.49 -5.41 6.13
C ALA A 144 -13.65 -6.70 6.27
N ALA A 145 -12.57 -6.83 5.51
CA ALA A 145 -11.68 -7.99 5.60
C ALA A 145 -10.78 -7.92 6.85
N VAL A 146 -10.24 -6.75 7.19
CA VAL A 146 -9.51 -6.52 8.46
C VAL A 146 -10.41 -6.85 9.66
N GLN A 147 -11.69 -6.49 9.60
CA GLN A 147 -12.65 -6.85 10.65
C GLN A 147 -12.94 -8.35 10.71
N ARG A 148 -13.05 -9.03 9.56
CA ARG A 148 -13.38 -10.48 9.46
C ARG A 148 -12.23 -11.41 9.85
N LEU A 149 -10.99 -11.05 9.56
CA LEU A 149 -9.82 -11.83 9.96
C LEU A 149 -9.64 -11.88 11.48
N GLY A 150 -10.43 -11.07 12.20
CA GLY A 150 -10.27 -10.88 13.63
C GLY A 150 -8.98 -10.12 13.88
N VAL A 151 -9.01 -9.17 14.79
CA VAL A 151 -7.80 -8.59 15.35
C VAL A 151 -7.15 -9.66 16.23
N ARG A 152 -6.61 -10.76 15.66
CA ARG A 152 -5.33 -11.23 16.17
C ARG A 152 -4.40 -10.11 15.76
N ALA A 153 -4.24 -9.12 16.63
CA ALA A 153 -3.35 -8.00 16.43
C ALA A 153 -2.06 -8.61 15.90
N CYS A 154 -1.76 -8.35 14.62
CA CYS A 154 -0.50 -8.76 14.07
C CYS A 154 0.52 -8.10 14.99
N GLU A 155 1.23 -8.92 15.77
CA GLU A 155 2.23 -8.37 16.68
C GLU A 155 3.16 -7.52 15.82
N ARG A 156 3.46 -6.30 16.28
CA ARG A 156 4.38 -5.39 15.57
C ARG A 156 5.82 -5.88 15.79
N THR A 157 6.07 -7.11 15.36
CA THR A 157 7.32 -7.85 15.42
C THR A 157 7.56 -8.49 14.05
N PRO A 158 8.82 -8.78 13.68
CA PRO A 158 9.09 -9.47 12.42
C PRO A 158 8.37 -10.81 12.29
N ALA A 159 8.33 -11.59 13.39
CA ALA A 159 7.64 -12.87 13.43
C ALA A 159 6.13 -12.73 13.21
N GLY A 160 5.49 -11.73 13.82
CA GLY A 160 4.06 -11.44 13.62
C GLY A 160 3.75 -11.09 12.16
N VAL A 161 4.58 -10.25 11.53
CA VAL A 161 4.45 -9.90 10.11
C VAL A 161 4.58 -11.12 9.21
N LEU A 162 5.56 -12.00 9.47
CA LEU A 162 5.77 -13.21 8.67
C LEU A 162 4.62 -14.21 8.84
N GLU A 163 4.10 -14.41 10.06
CA GLU A 163 2.94 -15.27 10.29
C GLU A 163 1.69 -14.72 9.61
N TRP A 164 1.47 -13.41 9.65
CA TRP A 164 0.36 -12.78 8.92
C TRP A 164 0.48 -13.02 7.42
N ALA A 165 1.68 -12.89 6.85
CA ALA A 165 1.93 -13.17 5.43
C ALA A 165 1.67 -14.66 5.09
N ALA A 166 2.01 -15.59 5.98
CA ALA A 166 1.72 -17.01 5.82
C ALA A 166 0.21 -17.28 5.79
N ILE A 167 -0.51 -16.83 6.83
CA ILE A 167 -1.98 -16.94 6.93
C ILE A 167 -2.64 -16.34 5.68
N ARG A 168 -2.10 -15.21 5.21
CA ARG A 168 -2.60 -14.56 4.02
C ARG A 168 -2.52 -15.47 2.80
N VAL A 169 -1.34 -15.98 2.47
CA VAL A 169 -1.16 -16.81 1.28
C VAL A 169 -1.98 -18.10 1.37
N GLU A 170 -2.14 -18.69 2.56
CA GLU A 170 -3.03 -19.83 2.78
C GLU A 170 -4.51 -19.49 2.53
N THR A 171 -4.93 -18.28 2.89
CA THR A 171 -6.32 -17.83 2.76
C THR A 171 -6.69 -17.56 1.30
N VAL A 172 -5.81 -16.91 0.54
CA VAL A 172 -6.14 -16.42 -0.82
C VAL A 172 -5.46 -17.22 -1.93
N GLY A 173 -4.50 -18.09 -1.60
CA GLY A 173 -3.68 -18.84 -2.54
C GLY A 173 -2.42 -18.09 -2.98
N HIS A 174 -1.38 -18.85 -3.33
CA HIS A 174 -0.20 -18.32 -4.00
C HIS A 174 -0.38 -18.33 -5.53
N ARG A 175 0.05 -17.25 -6.18
CA ARG A 175 0.18 -17.16 -7.64
C ARG A 175 1.56 -16.61 -8.01
N PRO A 176 2.40 -17.37 -8.73
CA PRO A 176 3.59 -16.85 -9.38
C PRO A 176 3.23 -15.78 -10.42
N GLY A 177 3.99 -14.69 -10.49
CA GLY A 177 3.78 -13.63 -11.46
C GLY A 177 4.84 -12.54 -11.39
N GLU A 178 5.20 -11.96 -12.53
CA GLU A 178 6.17 -10.84 -12.59
C GLU A 178 5.69 -9.62 -11.80
N GLU A 179 4.38 -9.49 -11.66
CA GLU A 179 3.72 -8.45 -10.87
C GLU A 179 3.41 -8.97 -9.47
N SER A 180 3.57 -8.11 -8.46
CA SER A 180 3.31 -8.50 -7.08
C SER A 180 1.83 -8.85 -6.84
N HIS A 181 0.89 -8.36 -7.66
CA HIS A 181 -0.56 -8.45 -7.45
C HIS A 181 -1.33 -9.04 -8.63
N ASP A 182 -2.59 -9.41 -8.39
CA ASP A 182 -3.61 -9.71 -9.40
C ASP A 182 -4.47 -8.45 -9.68
N PRO A 183 -4.59 -7.97 -10.93
CA PRO A 183 -5.42 -6.81 -11.27
C PRO A 183 -6.92 -7.00 -10.95
N ALA A 184 -7.43 -8.23 -10.88
CA ALA A 184 -8.79 -8.53 -10.43
C ALA A 184 -8.91 -8.67 -8.90
N GLY A 185 -7.77 -8.64 -8.21
CA GLY A 185 -7.56 -9.24 -6.90
C GLY A 185 -7.23 -8.26 -5.79
N TYR A 186 -7.92 -7.14 -5.81
CA TYR A 186 -7.60 -5.99 -4.97
C TYR A 186 -7.96 -6.16 -3.48
N VAL A 187 -8.73 -7.21 -3.16
CA VAL A 187 -9.32 -7.36 -1.83
C VAL A 187 -9.26 -8.80 -1.42
N ASP A 188 -8.24 -9.19 -0.66
CA ASP A 188 -8.32 -10.30 0.31
C ASP A 188 -9.02 -11.60 -0.13
N THR A 189 -9.07 -11.86 -1.43
CA THR A 189 -9.90 -12.90 -2.07
C THR A 189 -9.23 -13.49 -3.31
N ALA A 190 -8.15 -12.88 -3.79
CA ALA A 190 -7.45 -13.33 -4.97
C ALA A 190 -6.03 -13.79 -4.63
N PRO A 191 -5.55 -14.85 -5.31
CA PRO A 191 -4.18 -15.31 -5.17
C PRO A 191 -3.14 -14.22 -5.42
N CYS A 192 -2.08 -14.19 -4.61
CA CYS A 192 -1.02 -13.19 -4.71
C CYS A 192 0.39 -13.79 -4.71
N THR A 193 1.37 -12.96 -5.09
CA THR A 193 2.79 -13.33 -4.96
C THR A 193 3.22 -13.34 -3.49
N MET A 194 4.32 -14.03 -3.22
CA MET A 194 4.97 -14.03 -1.91
C MET A 194 5.35 -12.59 -1.48
N LEU A 195 5.97 -11.82 -2.36
CA LEU A 195 6.38 -10.44 -2.05
C LEU A 195 5.16 -9.59 -1.63
N HIS A 196 4.06 -9.68 -2.36
CA HIS A 196 2.86 -8.92 -2.04
C HIS A 196 2.22 -9.31 -0.72
N ALA A 197 2.15 -10.60 -0.39
CA ALA A 197 1.66 -11.03 0.91
C ALA A 197 2.47 -10.42 2.06
N LEU A 198 3.80 -10.37 1.91
CA LEU A 198 4.69 -9.76 2.90
C LEU A 198 4.52 -8.23 3.00
N GLU A 199 4.44 -7.54 1.86
CA GLU A 199 4.24 -6.08 1.87
C GLU A 199 2.88 -5.70 2.47
N ARG A 200 1.84 -6.50 2.22
CA ARG A 200 0.53 -6.34 2.88
C ARG A 200 0.63 -6.56 4.39
N ALA A 201 1.39 -7.55 4.84
CA ALA A 201 1.61 -7.80 6.26
C ALA A 201 2.32 -6.61 6.95
N VAL A 202 3.40 -6.09 6.34
CA VAL A 202 4.12 -4.90 6.84
C VAL A 202 3.18 -3.69 6.90
N ARG A 203 2.33 -3.48 5.88
CA ARG A 203 1.35 -2.40 5.91
C ARG A 203 0.28 -2.59 6.98
N ALA A 204 -0.15 -3.83 7.24
CA ALA A 204 -1.17 -4.12 8.25
C ALA A 204 -0.71 -3.79 9.67
N VAL A 205 0.60 -3.85 9.96
CA VAL A 205 1.16 -3.45 11.26
C VAL A 205 1.55 -1.98 11.36
N LYS A 206 1.48 -1.24 10.25
CA LYS A 206 1.96 0.14 10.17
C LYS A 206 1.11 1.05 11.05
N PRO A 207 1.73 1.79 11.99
CA PRO A 207 1.01 2.63 12.92
C PRO A 207 0.31 3.77 12.21
N LEU A 208 -0.69 4.32 12.89
CA LEU A 208 -1.30 5.58 12.51
C LEU A 208 -0.29 6.71 12.74
N PRO A 209 -0.27 7.76 11.92
CA PRO A 209 0.60 8.92 12.13
C PRO A 209 0.47 9.59 13.49
N SER A 210 -0.66 9.41 14.16
CA SER A 210 -0.93 9.92 15.50
C SER A 210 -0.43 9.05 16.65
N GLU A 211 -0.12 7.77 16.39
CA GLU A 211 0.47 6.89 17.39
C GLU A 211 1.88 7.38 17.77
N ARG A 212 2.31 7.12 19.00
CA ARG A 212 3.52 7.73 19.56
C ARG A 212 4.80 7.13 18.94
N ASN A 213 5.94 7.74 19.25
CA ASN A 213 7.26 7.30 18.77
C ASN A 213 7.59 5.81 19.04
N PRO A 214 7.21 5.20 20.18
CA PRO A 214 7.44 3.77 20.41
C PRO A 214 6.79 2.86 19.37
N GLU A 215 5.60 3.19 18.90
CA GLU A 215 4.82 2.43 17.91
C GLU A 215 5.49 2.51 16.54
N TRP A 216 6.01 3.69 16.19
CA TRP A 216 6.87 3.89 15.02
C TRP A 216 8.24 3.20 15.14
N GLY A 217 8.74 3.00 16.36
CA GLY A 217 9.89 2.15 16.64
C GLY A 217 9.59 0.67 16.35
N ALA A 218 8.53 0.14 16.96
CA ALA A 218 8.06 -1.23 16.75
C ALA A 218 7.73 -1.52 15.29
N TYR A 219 7.18 -0.55 14.55
CA TYR A 219 6.97 -0.70 13.10
C TYR A 219 8.26 -0.81 12.30
N ARG A 220 9.29 -0.02 12.64
CA ARG A 220 10.60 -0.12 11.99
C ARG A 220 11.22 -1.49 12.24
N GLU A 221 11.12 -1.99 13.48
CA GLU A 221 11.53 -3.36 13.81
C GLU A 221 10.70 -4.40 13.05
N ALA A 222 9.37 -4.29 13.01
CA ALA A 222 8.52 -5.21 12.27
C ALA A 222 8.82 -5.23 10.76
N SER A 223 9.23 -4.09 10.20
CA SER A 223 9.63 -3.96 8.79
C SER A 223 10.91 -4.74 8.46
N ASP A 224 11.71 -5.13 9.45
CA ASP A 224 12.86 -6.04 9.25
C ASP A 224 12.43 -7.43 8.75
N ALA A 225 11.14 -7.78 8.82
CA ALA A 225 10.61 -9.00 8.20
C ALA A 225 11.02 -9.13 6.71
N VAL A 226 11.09 -8.02 5.97
CA VAL A 226 11.55 -8.02 4.56
C VAL A 226 13.01 -8.46 4.47
N ARG A 227 13.86 -7.93 5.35
CA ARG A 227 15.27 -8.33 5.41
C ARG A 227 15.41 -9.80 5.80
N LEU A 228 14.75 -10.23 6.89
CA LEU A 228 14.83 -11.62 7.36
C LEU A 228 14.36 -12.61 6.31
N MET A 229 13.25 -12.32 5.63
CA MET A 229 12.74 -13.15 4.55
C MET A 229 13.74 -13.26 3.40
N ALA A 230 14.28 -12.12 2.94
CA ALA A 230 15.24 -12.11 1.85
C ALA A 230 16.53 -12.88 2.21
N GLU A 231 17.04 -12.70 3.43
CA GLU A 231 18.25 -13.38 3.90
C GLU A 231 18.03 -14.88 4.07
N TYR A 232 16.87 -15.29 4.59
CA TYR A 232 16.48 -16.71 4.65
C TYR A 232 16.47 -17.35 3.25
N LEU A 233 15.85 -16.69 2.28
CA LEU A 233 15.75 -17.20 0.91
C LEU A 233 17.08 -17.21 0.16
N ALA A 234 17.96 -16.24 0.45
CA ALA A 234 19.30 -16.16 -0.12
C ALA A 234 20.30 -17.13 0.57
N GLY A 235 19.94 -17.68 1.74
CA GLY A 235 20.84 -18.52 2.55
C GLY A 235 21.93 -17.72 3.28
N GLY A 236 21.73 -16.41 3.45
CA GLY A 236 22.70 -15.51 4.08
C GLY A 236 22.40 -14.03 3.83
N PRO A 237 23.27 -13.12 4.30
CA PRO A 237 23.11 -11.69 4.10
C PRO A 237 23.02 -11.34 2.60
N VAL A 238 22.00 -10.57 2.23
CA VAL A 238 21.93 -9.94 0.90
C VAL A 238 22.91 -8.77 0.92
N ALA A 239 24.03 -8.93 0.18
CA ALA A 239 25.24 -8.13 0.31
C ALA A 239 25.00 -6.61 0.13
N PRO A 240 25.69 -5.77 0.93
CA PRO A 240 25.47 -4.32 0.98
C PRO A 240 26.25 -3.53 -0.08
N ASP A 241 26.56 -4.12 -1.24
CA ASP A 241 27.26 -3.40 -2.31
C ASP A 241 26.29 -2.41 -2.97
N GLY A 242 26.05 -1.29 -2.30
CA GLY A 242 25.10 -0.28 -2.72
C GLY A 242 24.59 0.62 -1.59
N GLY A 243 23.88 1.67 -1.96
CA GLY A 243 23.15 2.49 -1.00
C GLY A 243 22.00 1.71 -0.35
N PRO A 244 21.44 2.18 0.78
CA PRO A 244 20.30 1.54 1.45
C PRO A 244 19.13 1.20 0.53
N LEU A 245 18.92 2.01 -0.53
CA LEU A 245 17.86 1.83 -1.52
C LEU A 245 18.11 0.61 -2.43
N GLU A 246 19.36 0.42 -2.87
CA GLU A 246 19.73 -0.71 -3.75
C GLU A 246 19.63 -2.04 -3.01
N VAL A 247 20.06 -2.06 -1.74
CA VAL A 247 19.92 -3.24 -0.87
C VAL A 247 18.44 -3.61 -0.66
N ASP A 248 17.57 -2.62 -0.46
CA ASP A 248 16.14 -2.83 -0.26
C ASP A 248 15.45 -3.35 -1.53
N ALA A 249 15.84 -2.84 -2.70
CA ALA A 249 15.40 -3.35 -3.99
C ALA A 249 15.88 -4.80 -4.23
N GLN A 250 17.13 -5.11 -3.92
CA GLN A 250 17.70 -6.45 -4.08
C GLN A 250 17.01 -7.48 -3.19
N ARG A 251 16.66 -7.12 -1.94
CA ARG A 251 15.89 -7.97 -1.03
C ARG A 251 14.53 -8.33 -1.60
N ARG A 252 13.79 -7.35 -2.14
CA ARG A 252 12.50 -7.60 -2.80
C ARG A 252 12.64 -8.47 -4.04
N ALA A 253 13.68 -8.25 -4.83
CA ALA A 253 13.96 -9.06 -6.01
C ALA A 253 14.20 -10.54 -5.64
N VAL A 254 14.94 -10.81 -4.56
CA VAL A 254 15.16 -12.18 -4.04
C VAL A 254 13.82 -12.84 -3.67
N ILE A 255 12.97 -12.14 -2.91
CA ILE A 255 11.68 -12.66 -2.47
C ILE A 255 10.77 -12.96 -3.66
N LEU A 256 10.68 -12.02 -4.61
CA LEU A 256 9.87 -12.16 -5.81
C LEU A 256 10.36 -13.34 -6.68
N ALA A 257 11.66 -13.41 -6.96
CA ALA A 257 12.25 -14.45 -7.79
C ALA A 257 12.07 -15.85 -7.19
N TRP A 258 12.22 -16.00 -5.86
CA TRP A 258 12.02 -17.29 -5.21
C TRP A 258 10.56 -17.75 -5.23
N GLY A 259 9.63 -16.83 -4.95
CA GLY A 259 8.20 -17.09 -4.99
C GLY A 259 7.71 -17.43 -6.40
N ASN A 260 8.29 -16.80 -7.42
CA ASN A 260 7.89 -17.00 -8.81
C ASN A 260 8.52 -18.22 -9.50
N ARG A 261 9.31 -19.03 -8.77
CA ARG A 261 9.90 -20.25 -9.35
C ARG A 261 8.77 -21.18 -9.84
N ALA A 262 8.93 -21.73 -11.04
CA ALA A 262 7.94 -22.64 -11.61
C ALA A 262 7.62 -23.81 -10.67
N GLY A 263 6.33 -24.09 -10.49
CA GLY A 263 5.85 -25.15 -9.61
C GLY A 263 5.77 -24.79 -8.12
N ARG A 264 6.05 -23.53 -7.74
CA ARG A 264 5.91 -23.08 -6.35
C ARG A 264 4.46 -23.18 -5.87
N THR A 265 4.26 -23.82 -4.74
CA THR A 265 2.95 -24.05 -4.12
C THR A 265 2.63 -23.04 -3.01
N THR A 266 1.34 -22.93 -2.66
CA THR A 266 0.84 -22.15 -1.52
C THR A 266 1.50 -22.61 -0.22
N GLU A 267 1.57 -23.93 -0.02
CA GLU A 267 2.11 -24.57 1.18
C GLU A 267 3.60 -24.26 1.36
N GLU A 268 4.39 -24.32 0.29
CA GLU A 268 5.81 -23.97 0.33
C GLU A 268 6.05 -22.49 0.68
N VAL A 269 5.24 -21.58 0.13
CA VAL A 269 5.36 -20.15 0.41
C VAL A 269 5.00 -19.87 1.87
N ALA A 270 3.89 -20.43 2.36
CA ALA A 270 3.48 -20.28 3.75
C ALA A 270 4.53 -20.87 4.71
N ALA A 271 5.09 -22.05 4.40
CA ALA A 271 6.15 -22.66 5.18
C ALA A 271 7.43 -21.79 5.20
N ALA A 272 7.80 -21.18 4.07
CA ALA A 272 8.98 -20.31 4.00
C ALA A 272 8.83 -19.07 4.90
N PHE A 273 7.65 -18.45 4.94
CA PHE A 273 7.40 -17.33 5.86
C PHE A 273 7.61 -17.72 7.32
N ARG A 274 7.03 -18.86 7.73
CA ARG A 274 7.17 -19.35 9.11
C ARG A 274 8.60 -19.74 9.46
N ALA A 275 9.33 -20.32 8.51
CA ALA A 275 10.72 -20.72 8.71
C ALA A 275 11.68 -19.51 8.79
N ALA A 276 11.35 -18.40 8.13
CA ALA A 276 12.11 -17.15 8.24
C ALA A 276 11.84 -16.39 9.55
N ALA A 277 10.78 -16.75 10.30
CA ALA A 277 10.45 -16.09 11.53
C ALA A 277 11.54 -16.34 12.58
N PRO A 278 12.05 -15.29 13.26
CA PRO A 278 13.00 -15.48 14.33
C PRO A 278 12.29 -16.29 15.43
N GLY A 279 12.88 -17.41 15.83
CA GLY A 279 12.36 -18.22 16.92
C GLY A 279 12.26 -17.38 18.21
N PRO A 280 11.36 -17.74 19.15
CA PRO A 280 11.32 -17.10 20.45
C PRO A 280 12.69 -17.31 21.10
N ALA A 281 13.41 -16.21 21.33
CA ALA A 281 14.83 -16.15 21.70
C ALA A 281 15.40 -17.42 22.37
N GLY A 282 16.25 -18.14 21.63
CA GLY A 282 16.99 -19.29 22.14
C GLY A 282 17.71 -20.05 21.02
N LEU A 283 19.00 -19.77 20.84
CA LEU A 283 20.04 -20.59 20.22
C LEU A 283 19.60 -21.92 19.56
N GLU A 284 19.65 -21.98 18.23
CA GLU A 284 20.37 -23.03 17.49
C GLU A 284 20.42 -22.69 16.00
N MET A 285 21.64 -22.62 15.45
CA MET A 285 21.86 -22.63 14.01
C MET A 285 21.25 -23.90 13.43
N VAL A 286 20.23 -23.77 12.59
CA VAL A 286 19.74 -24.87 11.75
C VAL A 286 20.85 -25.21 10.73
N PRO A 287 21.18 -26.49 10.50
CA PRO A 287 22.26 -26.89 9.60
C PRO A 287 21.95 -26.44 8.17
N SER A 288 23.00 -26.00 7.48
CA SER A 288 22.94 -25.58 6.08
C SER A 288 22.33 -26.67 5.19
N VAL A 289 21.11 -26.43 4.70
CA VAL A 289 20.59 -27.17 3.56
C VAL A 289 21.32 -26.64 2.34
N THR A 290 22.36 -27.37 1.94
CA THR A 290 23.11 -27.07 0.72
C THR A 290 22.25 -27.48 -0.46
N PHE A 291 21.70 -26.50 -1.19
CA PHE A 291 21.09 -26.78 -2.49
C PHE A 291 22.20 -26.92 -3.54
N PRO A 292 22.21 -27.99 -4.35
CA PRO A 292 23.16 -28.07 -5.46
C PRO A 292 22.84 -26.99 -6.49
N VAL A 293 23.73 -26.00 -6.59
CA VAL A 293 23.75 -25.09 -7.73
C VAL A 293 24.26 -25.90 -8.93
N ALA A 294 23.34 -26.30 -9.81
CA ALA A 294 23.71 -26.76 -11.13
C ALA A 294 24.16 -25.53 -11.95
N VAL A 295 25.47 -25.26 -11.93
CA VAL A 295 26.10 -24.39 -12.92
C VAL A 295 26.10 -25.16 -14.25
N GLY A 296 25.01 -25.02 -14.99
CA GLY A 296 24.93 -25.45 -16.38
C GLY A 296 25.49 -24.35 -17.28
N ALA A 297 26.79 -24.41 -17.56
CA ALA A 297 27.38 -23.70 -18.69
C ALA A 297 26.91 -24.35 -19.98
N LEU A 298 26.13 -23.63 -20.81
CA LEU A 298 25.97 -23.93 -22.24
C LEU A 298 25.76 -22.62 -23.02
N PHE A 299 26.82 -22.25 -23.73
CA PHE A 299 26.96 -21.38 -24.93
C PHE A 299 26.34 -19.98 -24.96
#